data_AF-A0A6N7LFL1-F1
#
_entry.id   AF-A0A6N7LFL1-F1
#
_cell.length_a   1.000
_cell.length_b   1.000
_cell.length_c   1.000
_cell.angle_alpha   90.00
_cell.angle_beta   90.00
_cell.angle_gamma   90.00
#
_symmetry.space_group_name_H-M   'P 1'
#
loop_
_entity.id
_entity.type
_entity.pdbx_description
1 polymer ?
#
loop_
_entity_poly.entity_id
_entity_poly.type
_entity_poly.pdbx_seq_one_letter_code
_entity_poly.pdbx_strand_id
1 'polypeptide(L)'
;MRSLIIPLVILGLPLAEIAGFVIVGREAGLLMTLLLVFLSGAVGIALLRVQGFEVFRRVQESARAGRDPGREVLEGALVFVAAILLIVPGFFSDIIGLVLFLPPIRRAVATFLQTRMTIVTAGTGFYRWGPGGREERTGPRVIDLNEDEFSREKKDDDGSSPPNRISR
;
A
#
# COMPACT_ATOMS: atom_id res chain seq x y z
N MET A 1 -1.61 3.84 27.95
CA MET A 1 -0.31 3.15 28.04
C MET A 1 0.31 2.83 26.67
N ARG A 2 -0.46 2.43 25.65
CA ARG A 2 0.05 2.16 24.29
C ARG A 2 0.67 3.37 23.54
N SER A 3 0.20 4.58 23.85
CA SER A 3 0.64 5.82 23.19
C SER A 3 2.06 6.28 23.55
N LEU A 4 2.64 5.76 24.65
CA LEU A 4 4.00 6.11 25.06
C LEU A 4 5.09 5.31 24.34
N ILE A 5 4.73 4.20 23.67
CA ILE A 5 5.70 3.34 23.00
C ILE A 5 6.28 4.05 21.77
N ILE A 6 5.45 4.73 20.99
CA ILE A 6 5.85 5.44 19.77
C ILE A 6 6.93 6.51 20.06
N PRO A 7 6.72 7.48 20.98
CA PRO A 7 7.74 8.48 21.26
C PRO A 7 9.00 7.87 21.88
N LEU A 8 8.87 6.81 22.68
CA LEU A 8 10.01 6.09 23.25
C LEU A 8 10.88 5.45 22.16
N VAL A 9 10.26 4.82 21.16
CA VAL A 9 11.00 4.22 20.03
C VAL A 9 11.64 5.30 19.17
N ILE A 10 10.92 6.38 18.86
CA ILE A 10 11.43 7.49 18.05
C ILE A 10 12.65 8.15 18.70
N LEU A 11 12.65 8.32 20.03
CA LEU A 11 13.78 8.90 20.75
C LEU A 11 14.90 7.88 21.06
N GLY A 12 14.51 6.66 21.43
CA GLY A 12 15.42 5.60 21.84
C GLY A 12 16.23 5.03 20.69
N LEU A 13 15.65 4.95 19.49
CA LEU A 13 16.33 4.37 18.32
C LEU A 13 17.57 5.19 17.91
N PRO A 14 17.51 6.53 17.70
CA PRO A 14 18.69 7.34 17.41
C PRO A 14 19.76 7.27 18.52
N LEU A 15 19.35 7.22 19.80
CA LEU A 15 20.29 7.05 20.90
C LEU A 15 21.00 5.70 20.85
N ALA A 16 20.28 4.63 20.52
CA ALA A 16 20.85 3.31 20.29
C ALA A 16 21.83 3.34 19.10
N GLU A 17 21.49 4.02 18.00
CA GLU A 17 22.39 4.16 16.85
C GLU A 17 23.72 4.84 17.24
N ILE A 18 23.65 5.97 17.95
CA ILE A 18 24.84 6.69 18.43
C ILE A 18 25.69 5.78 19.32
N ALA A 19 25.06 5.05 20.25
CA ALA A 19 25.77 4.11 21.10
C ALA A 19 26.47 3.00 20.28
N GLY A 20 25.79 2.45 19.27
CA GLY A 20 26.36 1.47 18.35
C GLY A 20 27.57 2.00 17.59
N PHE A 21 27.47 3.21 17.02
CA PHE A 21 28.59 3.86 16.34
C PHE A 21 29.78 4.09 17.26
N VAL A 22 29.55 4.49 18.51
CA VAL A 22 30.63 4.68 19.50
C VAL A 22 31.31 3.36 19.84
N ILE A 23 30.55 2.30 20.07
CA ILE A 23 31.10 0.97 20.40
C ILE A 23 31.95 0.45 19.24
N VAL A 24 31.40 0.44 18.03
CA VAL A 24 32.15 -0.09 16.88
C VAL A 24 33.29 0.85 16.47
N GLY A 25 33.11 2.17 16.59
CA GLY A 25 34.19 3.12 16.39
C GLY A 25 35.35 2.95 17.37
N ARG A 26 35.09 2.47 18.60
CA ARG A 26 36.15 2.15 19.58
C ARG A 26 36.89 0.86 19.24
N GLU A 27 36.18 -0.17 18.80
CA GLU A 27 36.77 -1.50 18.52
C GLU A 27 37.42 -1.57 17.12
N ALA A 28 36.75 -1.05 16.09
CA ALA A 28 37.17 -1.13 14.70
C ALA A 28 37.91 0.14 14.20
N GLY A 29 37.79 1.26 14.92
CA GLY A 29 38.35 2.56 14.53
C GLY A 29 37.47 3.35 13.57
N LEU A 30 37.67 4.67 13.54
CA LEU A 30 36.84 5.62 12.78
C LEU A 30 36.80 5.30 11.28
N LEU A 31 37.95 4.99 10.67
CA LEU A 31 38.03 4.74 9.22
C LEU A 31 37.20 3.52 8.81
N MET A 32 37.25 2.44 9.58
CA MET A 32 36.46 1.24 9.31
C MET A 32 34.96 1.51 9.48
N THR A 33 34.57 2.25 10.52
CA THR A 33 33.17 2.65 10.72
C THR A 33 32.64 3.49 9.57
N LEU A 34 33.42 4.46 9.08
CA LEU A 34 33.04 5.27 7.92
C LEU A 34 32.91 4.43 6.65
N LEU A 35 33.80 3.45 6.45
CA LEU A 35 33.73 2.53 5.32
C LEU A 35 32.47 1.67 5.41
N LEU A 36 32.11 1.15 6.58
CA LEU A 36 30.88 0.38 6.80
C LEU A 36 29.64 1.21 6.46
N VAL A 37 29.58 2.46 6.94
CA VAL A 37 28.50 3.41 6.64
C VAL A 37 28.38 3.69 5.14
N PHE A 38 29.51 3.92 4.47
CA PHE A 38 29.50 4.15 3.04
C PHE A 38 29.05 2.91 2.26
N LEU A 39 29.51 1.73 2.68
CA LEU A 39 29.16 0.46 2.08
C LEU A 39 27.67 0.14 2.28
N SER A 40 27.11 0.35 3.48
CA SER A 40 25.69 0.11 3.75
C SER A 40 24.82 1.04 2.92
N GLY A 41 25.17 2.32 2.83
CA GLY A 41 24.49 3.27 1.94
C GLY A 41 24.57 2.88 0.46
N ALA A 42 25.75 2.47 -0.02
CA ALA A 42 25.92 2.00 -1.39
C ALA A 42 25.09 0.75 -1.68
N VAL A 43 25.03 -0.20 -0.74
CA VAL A 43 24.16 -1.37 -0.80
C VAL A 43 22.70 -0.91 -0.86
N GLY A 44 22.23 -0.07 0.06
CA GLY A 44 20.86 0.44 0.07
C GLY A 44 20.43 1.08 -1.25
N ILE A 45 21.29 1.92 -1.85
CA ILE A 45 21.05 2.52 -3.18
C ILE A 45 20.99 1.46 -4.27
N ALA A 46 21.95 0.52 -4.28
CA ALA A 46 21.99 -0.56 -5.27
C ALA A 46 20.73 -1.44 -5.18
N LEU A 47 20.27 -1.75 -3.96
CA LEU A 47 19.07 -2.52 -3.71
C LEU A 47 17.83 -1.81 -4.23
N LEU A 48 17.70 -0.51 -3.96
CA LEU A 48 16.60 0.30 -4.48
C LEU A 48 16.56 0.28 -6.02
N ARG A 49 17.73 0.39 -6.66
CA ARG A 49 17.84 0.39 -8.12
C ARG A 49 17.49 -0.95 -8.75
N VAL A 50 17.98 -2.06 -8.19
CA VAL A 50 17.80 -3.40 -8.75
C VAL A 50 16.41 -3.96 -8.41
N GLN A 51 16.05 -3.99 -7.12
CA GLN A 51 14.80 -4.61 -6.68
C GLN A 51 13.59 -3.68 -6.85
N GLY A 52 13.76 -2.37 -6.73
CA GLY A 52 12.66 -1.42 -6.92
C GLY A 52 12.06 -1.53 -8.32
N PHE A 53 12.91 -1.66 -9.35
CA PHE A 53 12.45 -1.82 -10.74
C PHE A 53 11.74 -3.16 -10.96
N GLU A 54 12.26 -4.25 -10.40
CA GLU A 54 11.66 -5.57 -10.52
C GLU A 54 10.27 -5.62 -9.89
N VAL A 55 10.12 -5.05 -8.69
CA VAL A 55 8.81 -5.03 -8.02
C VAL A 55 7.83 -4.13 -8.77
N PHE A 56 8.26 -2.96 -9.24
CA PHE A 56 7.42 -2.09 -10.06
C PHE A 56 6.90 -2.82 -11.31
N ARG A 57 7.75 -3.60 -11.98
CA ARG A 57 7.35 -4.41 -13.13
C ARG A 57 6.29 -5.45 -12.75
N ARG A 58 6.47 -6.16 -11.64
CA ARG A 58 5.51 -7.16 -11.11
C ARG A 58 4.16 -6.54 -10.76
N VAL A 59 4.16 -5.34 -10.15
CA VAL A 59 2.94 -4.58 -9.86
C VAL A 59 2.21 -4.24 -11.16
N GLN A 60 2.93 -3.72 -12.16
CA GLN A 60 2.37 -3.37 -13.46
C GLN A 60 1.81 -4.59 -14.21
N GLU A 61 2.54 -5.71 -14.20
CA GLU A 61 2.10 -6.99 -14.79
C GLU A 61 0.83 -7.52 -14.11
N SER A 62 0.76 -7.45 -12.77
CA SER A 62 -0.39 -7.94 -11.99
C SER A 62 -1.64 -7.09 -12.23
N ALA A 63 -1.47 -5.76 -12.28
CA ALA A 63 -2.53 -4.82 -12.61
C ALA A 63 -3.06 -5.05 -14.05
N ARG A 64 -2.18 -5.24 -15.03
CA ARG A 64 -2.57 -5.56 -16.42
C ARG A 64 -3.26 -6.91 -16.55
N ALA A 65 -2.90 -7.89 -15.72
CA ALA A 65 -3.50 -9.22 -15.69
C ALA A 65 -4.83 -9.27 -14.93
N GLY A 66 -5.33 -8.15 -14.40
CA GLY A 66 -6.57 -8.10 -13.61
C GLY A 66 -6.49 -8.85 -12.27
N ARG A 67 -5.27 -9.14 -11.78
CA ARG A 67 -5.07 -9.74 -10.45
C ARG A 67 -4.96 -8.62 -9.40
N ASP A 68 -5.35 -8.90 -8.17
CA ASP A 68 -5.18 -7.96 -7.07
C ASP A 68 -3.68 -7.67 -6.83
N PRO A 69 -3.20 -6.44 -7.10
CA PRO A 69 -1.78 -6.08 -6.96
C PRO A 69 -1.38 -5.78 -5.51
N GLY A 70 -2.29 -5.91 -4.53
CA GLY A 70 -2.05 -5.50 -3.15
C GLY A 70 -0.83 -6.15 -2.50
N ARG A 71 -0.52 -7.40 -2.88
CA ARG A 71 0.67 -8.10 -2.38
C ARG A 71 1.96 -7.55 -2.97
N GLU A 72 2.00 -7.36 -4.27
CA GLU A 72 3.18 -6.84 -4.97
C GLU A 72 3.48 -5.41 -4.54
N VAL A 73 2.45 -4.59 -4.30
CA VAL A 73 2.57 -3.24 -3.77
C VAL A 73 3.19 -3.26 -2.37
N LEU A 74 2.72 -4.14 -1.48
CA LEU A 74 3.25 -4.25 -0.13
C LEU A 74 4.69 -4.76 -0.12
N GLU A 75 5.02 -5.76 -0.95
CA GLU A 75 6.40 -6.20 -1.13
C GLU A 75 7.28 -5.05 -1.64
N GLY A 76 6.79 -4.20 -2.54
CA GLY A 76 7.51 -3.02 -3.03
C GLY A 76 7.74 -1.96 -1.96
N ALA A 77 6.73 -1.69 -1.14
CA ALA A 77 6.84 -0.79 0.00
C ALA A 77 7.89 -1.28 1.00
N LEU A 78 7.93 -2.59 1.28
CA LEU A 78 8.92 -3.17 2.18
C LEU A 78 10.35 -3.08 1.62
N VAL A 79 10.54 -3.26 0.31
CA VAL A 79 11.85 -3.02 -0.36
C VAL A 79 12.28 -1.56 -0.20
N PHE A 80 11.36 -0.62 -0.39
CA PHE A 80 11.64 0.80 -0.25
C PHE A 80 12.04 1.17 1.18
N VAL A 81 11.29 0.68 2.18
CA VAL A 81 11.59 0.87 3.60
C VAL A 81 12.94 0.26 3.97
N ALA A 82 13.24 -0.96 3.52
CA ALA A 82 14.53 -1.61 3.75
C ALA A 82 15.69 -0.81 3.12
N ALA A 83 15.50 -0.27 1.92
CA ALA A 83 16.51 0.56 1.27
C ALA A 83 16.73 1.88 2.01
N ILE A 84 15.67 2.58 2.45
CA ILE A 84 15.82 3.82 3.24
C ILE A 84 16.54 3.55 4.55
N LEU A 85 16.19 2.45 5.25
CA LEU A 85 16.85 2.02 6.49
C LEU A 85 18.36 1.78 6.32
N LEU A 86 18.79 1.35 5.13
CA LEU A 86 20.21 1.14 4.79
C LEU A 86 20.91 2.39 4.28
N ILE A 87 20.17 3.31 3.65
CA ILE A 87 20.71 4.56 3.12
C ILE A 87 20.98 5.55 4.25
N VAL A 88 20.09 5.61 5.25
CA VAL A 88 20.29 6.42 6.45
C VAL A 88 21.14 5.58 7.41
N PRO A 89 22.44 5.87 7.55
CA PRO A 89 23.33 4.96 8.24
C PRO A 89 22.95 4.85 9.72
N GLY A 90 22.68 3.61 10.14
CA GLY A 90 22.46 3.25 11.53
C GLY A 90 22.97 1.84 11.78
N PHE A 91 23.69 1.58 12.86
CA PHE A 91 24.10 0.22 13.20
C PHE A 91 22.91 -0.75 13.34
N PHE A 92 21.89 -0.35 14.09
CA PHE A 92 20.71 -1.19 14.31
C PHE A 92 19.79 -1.16 13.08
N SER A 93 19.59 0.01 12.51
CA SER A 93 18.77 0.21 11.31
C SER A 93 19.33 -0.54 10.10
N ASP A 94 20.66 -0.60 9.92
CA ASP A 94 21.31 -1.37 8.85
C ASP A 94 21.04 -2.87 9.02
N ILE A 95 21.15 -3.40 10.25
CA ILE A 95 20.81 -4.81 10.53
C ILE A 95 19.35 -5.08 10.19
N ILE A 96 18.43 -4.21 10.63
CA ILE A 96 17.00 -4.36 10.35
C ILE A 96 16.73 -4.25 8.85
N GLY A 97 17.38 -3.31 8.15
CA GLY A 97 17.26 -3.12 6.71
C GLY A 97 17.74 -4.35 5.93
N LEU A 98 18.91 -4.91 6.28
CA LEU A 98 19.43 -6.14 5.69
C LEU A 98 18.54 -7.36 5.99
N VAL A 99 18.01 -7.46 7.20
CA VAL A 99 17.09 -8.53 7.60
C VAL A 99 15.77 -8.41 6.82
N LEU A 100 15.19 -7.22 6.74
CA LEU A 100 13.95 -6.97 6.01
C LEU A 100 14.09 -7.20 4.50
N PHE A 101 15.30 -6.99 3.98
CA PHE A 101 15.63 -7.22 2.59
C PHE A 101 15.51 -8.68 2.16
N LEU A 102 15.75 -9.64 3.08
CA LEU A 102 15.64 -11.06 2.76
C LEU A 102 14.23 -11.41 2.24
N PRO A 103 14.10 -11.98 1.03
CA PRO A 103 12.81 -12.38 0.46
C PRO A 103 11.89 -13.19 1.40
N PRO A 104 12.38 -14.17 2.18
CA PRO A 104 11.50 -14.91 3.10
C PRO A 104 10.93 -14.02 4.21
N ILE A 105 11.74 -13.11 4.75
CA ILE A 105 11.32 -12.18 5.82
C ILE A 105 10.32 -11.18 5.27
N ARG A 106 10.60 -10.62 4.10
CA ARG A 106 9.68 -9.70 3.42
C ARG A 106 8.31 -10.33 3.16
N ARG A 107 8.26 -11.58 2.67
CA ARG A 107 7.00 -12.29 2.42
C ARG A 107 6.24 -12.58 3.72
N ALA A 108 6.94 -12.95 4.78
CA ALA A 108 6.34 -13.17 6.10
C ALA A 108 5.73 -11.87 6.65
N VAL A 109 6.48 -10.78 6.60
CA VAL A 109 6.03 -9.44 7.02
C VAL A 109 4.84 -8.98 6.17
N ALA A 110 4.90 -9.13 4.84
CA ALA A 110 3.79 -8.78 3.96
C ALA A 110 2.51 -9.55 4.30
N THR A 111 2.60 -10.85 4.51
CA THR A 111 1.45 -11.70 4.88
C THR A 111 0.86 -11.30 6.24
N PHE A 112 1.73 -11.01 7.22
CA PHE A 112 1.32 -10.53 8.53
C PHE A 112 0.58 -9.18 8.45
N LEU A 113 1.08 -8.25 7.65
CA LEU A 113 0.47 -6.93 7.45
C LEU A 113 -0.87 -7.04 6.71
N GLN A 114 -0.99 -7.89 5.70
CA GLN A 114 -2.25 -8.14 4.99
C GLN A 114 -3.36 -8.67 5.89
N THR A 115 -3.01 -9.49 6.88
CA THR A 115 -3.99 -10.04 7.83
C THR A 115 -4.49 -8.98 8.82
N ARG A 116 -3.72 -7.91 9.03
CA ARG A 116 -4.01 -6.84 10.00
C ARG A 116 -4.53 -5.55 9.38
N MET A 117 -4.30 -5.34 8.08
CA MET A 117 -4.72 -4.15 7.36
C MET A 117 -5.70 -4.56 6.26
N THR A 118 -6.97 -4.17 6.39
CA THR A 118 -7.90 -4.16 5.26
C THR A 118 -7.37 -3.13 4.28
N ILE A 119 -6.66 -3.59 3.24
CA ILE A 119 -6.17 -2.73 2.18
C ILE A 119 -7.41 -2.20 1.46
N VAL A 120 -7.79 -0.96 1.76
CA VAL A 120 -8.73 -0.22 0.94
C VAL A 120 -7.97 0.10 -0.33
N THR A 121 -8.08 -0.78 -1.33
CA THR A 121 -7.53 -0.54 -2.66
C THR A 121 -8.26 0.66 -3.25
N ALA A 122 -7.72 1.86 -2.99
CA ALA A 122 -8.19 3.13 -3.54
C ALA A 122 -7.85 3.31 -5.03
N GLY A 123 -7.75 2.19 -5.76
CA GLY A 123 -7.38 2.12 -7.18
C GLY A 123 -8.43 1.47 -8.08
N THR A 124 -9.48 0.86 -7.52
CA THR A 124 -10.48 0.13 -8.32
C THR A 124 -11.68 0.99 -8.74
N GLY A 125 -11.70 2.28 -8.39
CA GLY A 125 -12.76 3.22 -8.78
C GLY A 125 -12.57 3.87 -10.16
N PHE A 126 -11.35 3.84 -10.72
CA PHE A 126 -11.01 4.62 -11.92
C PHE A 126 -11.16 3.88 -13.26
N TYR A 127 -11.45 2.57 -13.25
CA TYR A 127 -11.66 1.79 -14.48
C TYR A 127 -13.13 1.46 -14.79
N ARG A 128 -14.10 1.95 -13.99
CA ARG A 128 -15.53 1.78 -14.31
C ARG A 128 -16.09 2.85 -15.24
N TRP A 129 -15.35 3.93 -15.51
CA TRP A 129 -15.79 4.95 -16.47
C TRP A 129 -15.21 4.67 -17.87
N GLY A 130 -15.71 3.61 -18.50
CA GLY A 130 -15.56 3.37 -19.92
C GLY A 130 -16.92 3.47 -20.59
N PRO A 131 -17.11 4.29 -21.65
CA PRO A 131 -18.40 4.41 -22.31
C PRO A 131 -18.68 3.14 -23.12
N GLY A 132 -19.53 2.25 -22.61
CA GLY A 132 -20.07 1.14 -23.41
C GLY A 132 -20.36 -0.20 -22.73
N GLY A 133 -20.15 -0.37 -21.43
CA GLY A 133 -20.46 -1.65 -20.75
C GLY A 133 -21.92 -1.80 -20.38
N ARG A 134 -22.74 -2.42 -21.24
CA ARG A 134 -24.03 -3.00 -20.83
C ARG A 134 -23.78 -4.10 -19.80
N GLU A 135 -24.06 -3.83 -18.53
CA GLU A 135 -24.06 -4.83 -17.46
C GLU A 135 -25.51 -5.31 -17.26
N GLU A 136 -25.84 -6.45 -17.87
CA GLU A 136 -27.03 -7.23 -17.50
C GLU A 136 -26.84 -7.73 -16.07
N ARG A 137 -27.45 -7.03 -15.10
CA ARG A 137 -27.58 -7.51 -13.72
C ARG A 137 -29.01 -7.96 -13.46
N THR A 138 -29.17 -9.28 -13.31
CA THR A 138 -30.36 -9.96 -12.77
C THR A 138 -30.51 -9.65 -11.28
N GLY A 139 -30.98 -8.45 -10.97
CA GLY A 139 -31.40 -8.02 -9.63
C GLY A 139 -32.50 -6.97 -9.75
N PRO A 140 -33.32 -6.75 -8.71
CA PRO A 140 -34.34 -5.71 -8.75
C PRO A 140 -33.70 -4.38 -9.12
N ARG A 141 -34.23 -3.75 -10.18
CA ARG A 141 -33.68 -2.56 -10.82
C ARG A 141 -33.88 -1.36 -9.88
N VAL A 142 -32.92 -1.13 -8.99
CA VAL A 142 -32.88 0.06 -8.15
C VAL A 142 -32.31 1.18 -9.02
N ILE A 143 -33.17 2.14 -9.37
CA ILE A 143 -32.78 3.36 -10.07
C ILE A 143 -32.66 4.42 -8.97
N ASP A 144 -31.43 4.75 -8.60
CA ASP A 144 -31.14 5.89 -7.73
C ASP A 144 -31.35 7.17 -8.54
N LEU A 145 -32.51 7.78 -8.36
CA LEU A 145 -32.84 9.07 -8.96
C LEU A 145 -32.23 10.16 -8.09
N ASN A 146 -31.52 11.10 -8.72
CA ASN A 146 -31.10 12.32 -8.04
C ASN A 146 -32.31 13.23 -7.80
N GLU A 147 -32.21 14.14 -6.83
CA GLU A 147 -33.31 15.03 -6.42
C GLU A 147 -33.81 15.95 -7.56
N ASP A 148 -32.98 16.22 -8.56
CA ASP A 148 -33.28 16.99 -9.76
C ASP A 148 -33.98 16.17 -10.87
N GLU A 149 -33.89 14.84 -10.82
CA GLU A 149 -34.55 13.93 -11.77
C GLU A 149 -35.94 13.47 -11.26
N PHE A 150 -36.25 13.74 -10.00
CA PHE A 150 -37.54 13.42 -9.39
C PHE A 150 -38.61 14.48 -9.70
N SER A 151 -39.46 14.22 -10.71
CA SER A 151 -40.65 15.03 -10.98
C SER A 151 -41.91 14.35 -10.44
N ARG A 152 -42.60 14.99 -9.50
CA ARG A 152 -43.95 14.59 -9.06
C ARG A 152 -44.95 15.26 -9.98
N GLU A 153 -45.41 14.55 -10.99
CA GLU A 153 -46.53 14.99 -11.82
C GLU A 153 -47.79 15.01 -10.95
N LYS A 154 -48.20 16.22 -10.51
CA LYS A 154 -49.53 16.43 -9.93
C LYS A 154 -50.51 16.23 -11.07
N LYS A 155 -51.05 15.02 -11.16
CA LYS A 155 -52.17 14.72 -12.05
C LYS A 155 -53.39 15.42 -11.46
N ASP A 156 -53.70 16.60 -12.00
CA ASP A 156 -54.96 17.28 -11.76
C ASP A 156 -56.10 16.32 -12.13
N ASP A 157 -57.11 16.32 -11.27
CA ASP A 157 -58.23 15.39 -11.24
C ASP A 157 -59.14 15.57 -12.46
N ASP A 158 -58.75 14.99 -13.60
CA ASP A 158 -59.64 14.80 -14.75
C ASP A 158 -59.75 13.30 -15.09
N GLY A 159 -60.62 12.63 -14.36
CA GLY A 159 -61.76 11.94 -14.96
C GLY A 159 -61.52 10.83 -15.99
N SER A 160 -60.32 10.29 -16.16
CA SER A 160 -60.04 9.26 -17.16
C SER A 160 -59.33 8.05 -16.55
N SER A 161 -60.14 7.00 -16.29
CA SER A 161 -59.67 5.68 -15.87
C SER A 161 -58.66 5.12 -16.88
N PRO A 162 -57.51 4.56 -16.46
CA PRO A 162 -56.63 3.85 -17.38
C PRO A 162 -57.34 2.63 -17.96
N PRO A 163 -57.16 2.31 -19.25
CA PRO A 163 -57.86 1.20 -19.87
C PRO A 163 -57.37 -0.09 -19.21
N ASN A 164 -58.28 -0.79 -18.56
CA ASN A 164 -58.05 -2.13 -18.06
C ASN A 164 -57.76 -3.03 -19.27
N ARG A 165 -56.52 -3.49 -19.42
CA ARG A 165 -56.14 -4.43 -20.49
C ARG A 165 -55.53 -5.72 -19.94
N ILE A 166 -56.47 -6.65 -19.72
CA ILE A 166 -56.45 -8.08 -20.10
C ILE A 166 -55.55 -9.02 -19.27
N SER A 167 -56.21 -9.69 -18.33
CA SER A 167 -56.33 -11.14 -18.18
C SER A 167 -55.54 -12.05 -19.15
N ARG A 168 -54.53 -12.78 -18.66
CA ARG A 168 -54.57 -14.25 -18.41
C ARG A 168 -53.21 -14.71 -17.89
#